data_AF-A0A366E681-F1
#
_entry.id   AF-A0A366E681-F1
#
_cell.length_a   1.000
_cell.length_b   1.000
_cell.length_c   1.000
_cell.angle_alpha   90.00
_cell.angle_beta   90.00
_cell.angle_gamma   90.00
#
_symmetry.space_group_name_H-M   'P 1'
#
loop_
_entity.id
_entity.type
_entity.pdbx_description
1 polymer ?
#
loop_
_entity_poly.entity_id
_entity_poly.type
_entity_poly.pdbx_seq_one_letter_code
_entity_poly.pdbx_strand_id
1 'polypeptide(L)'
;MAQDASYIWHGVETPSTERLRLTAADRIDVRSTVEVGDQRYDYAVELDSEWVFRALTIRTRDGRGLLLRRDTDGAWFADDEPRPDLAGAVDIDLSFSPFTNTLPIRRLNLPPRSSAEIVTAYVESPSLRVLPDPQRYTRLAPDTYLYESLDSDFTRRITVDPNGFVVDYPGLFRAGGGSALEG
;
A
#
# COMPACT_ATOMS: atom_id res chain seq x y z
N MET A 1 -16.19 -0.72 11.44
CA MET A 1 -15.67 -1.95 10.81
C MET A 1 -15.44 -1.66 9.34
N ALA A 2 -14.37 -2.19 8.74
CA ALA A 2 -14.18 -2.11 7.29
C ALA A 2 -15.35 -2.84 6.59
N GLN A 3 -15.66 -2.41 5.37
CA GLN A 3 -16.67 -3.05 4.52
C GLN A 3 -15.98 -3.59 3.27
N ASP A 4 -16.59 -4.58 2.63
CA ASP A 4 -16.14 -5.07 1.34
C ASP A 4 -16.06 -3.93 0.33
N ALA A 5 -15.00 -3.90 -0.47
CA ALA A 5 -14.75 -2.84 -1.42
C ALA A 5 -14.04 -3.35 -2.67
N SER A 6 -14.12 -2.59 -3.75
CA SER A 6 -13.39 -2.86 -4.98
C SER A 6 -12.90 -1.55 -5.58
N TYR A 7 -11.65 -1.54 -6.00
CA TYR A 7 -10.99 -0.35 -6.54
C TYR A 7 -10.28 -0.70 -7.85
N ILE A 8 -10.28 0.25 -8.77
CA ILE A 8 -9.48 0.20 -9.98
C ILE A 8 -8.61 1.44 -10.00
N TRP A 9 -7.31 1.28 -10.22
CA TRP A 9 -6.40 2.40 -10.46
C TRP A 9 -5.77 2.29 -11.84
N HIS A 10 -5.51 3.43 -12.46
CA HIS A 10 -4.77 3.55 -13.70
C HIS A 10 -3.48 4.33 -13.47
N GLY A 11 -2.38 3.81 -13.99
CA GLY A 11 -1.11 4.54 -14.02
C GLY A 11 -1.16 5.70 -15.02
N VAL A 12 -0.62 6.85 -14.63
CA VAL A 12 -0.67 8.09 -15.43
C VAL A 12 0.55 8.24 -16.33
N GLU A 13 1.76 8.31 -15.75
CA GLU A 13 3.01 8.38 -16.51
C GLU A 13 3.44 7.03 -17.07
N THR A 14 3.25 5.96 -16.27
CA THR A 14 3.49 4.58 -16.71
C THR A 14 2.14 3.88 -16.88
N PRO A 15 1.71 3.55 -18.11
CA PRO A 15 0.44 2.89 -18.34
C PRO A 15 0.34 1.57 -17.56
N SER A 16 -0.56 1.54 -16.60
CA SER A 16 -0.84 0.37 -15.79
C SER A 16 -2.32 0.32 -15.42
N THR A 17 -2.80 -0.86 -15.04
CA THR A 17 -4.12 -1.02 -14.42
C THR A 17 -3.99 -1.94 -13.22
N GLU A 18 -4.48 -1.47 -12.08
CA GLU A 18 -4.66 -2.27 -10.88
C GLU A 18 -6.14 -2.54 -10.66
N ARG A 19 -6.49 -3.77 -10.28
CA ARG A 19 -7.84 -4.16 -9.86
C ARG A 19 -7.76 -4.84 -8.51
N LEU A 20 -8.25 -4.16 -7.49
CA LEU A 20 -8.22 -4.60 -6.10
C LEU A 20 -9.62 -4.97 -5.61
N ARG A 21 -9.69 -6.04 -4.82
CA ARG A 21 -10.84 -6.40 -4.00
C ARG A 21 -10.39 -6.51 -2.54
N LEU A 22 -11.18 -5.91 -1.66
CA LEU A 22 -11.03 -6.01 -0.22
C LEU A 22 -12.27 -6.71 0.34
N THR A 23 -12.07 -7.69 1.20
CA THR A 23 -13.12 -8.34 1.98
C THR A 23 -12.84 -8.17 3.47
N ALA A 24 -13.85 -7.73 4.22
CA ALA A 24 -13.73 -7.44 5.64
C ALA A 24 -14.64 -8.35 6.47
N ALA A 25 -14.03 -9.16 7.34
CA ALA A 25 -14.74 -10.03 8.29
C ALA A 25 -14.09 -9.93 9.68
N ASP A 26 -13.56 -11.03 10.21
CA ASP A 26 -12.72 -11.08 11.41
C ASP A 26 -11.31 -10.49 11.16
N ARG A 27 -10.88 -10.51 9.90
CA ARG A 27 -9.69 -9.83 9.39
C ARG A 27 -10.01 -9.13 8.07
N ILE A 28 -9.03 -8.42 7.51
CA ILE A 28 -9.14 -7.76 6.22
C ILE A 28 -8.24 -8.51 5.24
N ASP A 29 -8.86 -9.13 4.24
CA ASP A 29 -8.16 -9.79 3.15
C ASP A 29 -8.24 -8.91 1.90
N VAL A 30 -7.10 -8.58 1.31
CA VAL A 30 -6.99 -7.81 0.08
C VAL A 30 -6.38 -8.69 -1.00
N ARG A 31 -6.98 -8.68 -2.19
CA ARG A 31 -6.44 -9.33 -3.38
C ARG A 31 -6.42 -8.35 -4.53
N SER A 32 -5.32 -8.30 -5.25
CA SER A 32 -5.16 -7.38 -6.36
C SER A 32 -4.37 -7.99 -7.50
N THR A 33 -4.69 -7.53 -8.72
CA THR A 33 -3.91 -7.79 -9.92
C THR A 33 -3.48 -6.45 -10.52
N VAL A 34 -2.18 -6.25 -10.71
CA VAL A 34 -1.58 -5.09 -11.36
C VAL A 34 -0.98 -5.52 -12.69
N GLU A 35 -1.34 -4.84 -13.78
CA GLU A 35 -0.82 -5.04 -15.13
C GLU A 35 -0.05 -3.78 -15.54
N VAL A 36 1.23 -3.91 -15.89
CA VAL A 36 2.10 -2.81 -16.33
C VAL A 36 3.03 -3.27 -17.44
N GLY A 37 2.81 -2.77 -18.66
CA GLY A 37 3.46 -3.32 -19.86
C GLY A 37 3.26 -4.84 -19.98
N ASP A 38 4.36 -5.59 -20.09
CA ASP A 38 4.34 -7.06 -20.13
C ASP A 38 4.34 -7.73 -18.75
N GLN A 39 4.51 -6.94 -17.69
CA GLN A 39 4.56 -7.41 -16.31
C GLN A 39 3.15 -7.51 -15.72
N ARG A 40 2.97 -8.49 -14.84
CA ARG A 40 1.78 -8.64 -14.01
C ARG A 40 2.19 -9.05 -12.61
N TYR A 41 1.58 -8.42 -11.61
CA TYR A 41 1.72 -8.71 -10.19
C TYR A 41 0.36 -9.13 -9.65
N ASP A 42 0.22 -10.38 -9.22
CA ASP A 42 -0.91 -10.82 -8.41
C ASP A 42 -0.46 -10.81 -6.96
N TYR A 43 -1.11 -10.00 -6.12
CA TYR A 43 -0.76 -9.94 -4.71
C TYR A 43 -1.96 -10.13 -3.80
N ALA A 44 -1.69 -10.64 -2.60
CA ALA A 44 -2.63 -10.73 -1.51
C ALA A 44 -2.02 -10.11 -0.25
N VAL A 45 -2.78 -9.28 0.46
CA VAL A 45 -2.40 -8.69 1.74
C VAL A 45 -3.40 -9.12 2.80
N GLU A 46 -2.89 -9.55 3.94
CA GLU A 46 -3.66 -9.83 5.14
C GLU A 46 -3.38 -8.75 6.18
N LEU A 47 -4.43 -8.09 6.64
CA LEU A 47 -4.41 -7.15 7.76
C LEU A 47 -5.35 -7.67 8.85
N ASP A 48 -5.06 -7.36 10.11
CA ASP A 48 -6.06 -7.57 11.16
C ASP A 48 -7.21 -6.53 11.09
N SER A 49 -8.19 -6.68 11.98
CA SER A 49 -9.36 -5.78 12.04
C SER A 49 -9.03 -4.31 12.32
N GLU A 50 -7.81 -4.03 12.84
CA GLU A 50 -7.30 -2.69 13.13
C GLU A 50 -6.40 -2.15 12.00
N TRP A 51 -6.38 -2.81 10.83
CA TRP A 51 -5.55 -2.47 9.67
C TRP A 51 -4.04 -2.67 9.88
N VAL A 52 -3.64 -3.46 10.89
CA VAL A 52 -2.21 -3.79 11.07
C VAL A 52 -1.81 -4.89 10.10
N PHE A 53 -0.74 -4.63 9.35
CA PHE A 53 -0.16 -5.59 8.41
C PHE A 53 0.27 -6.90 9.09
N ARG A 54 -0.09 -8.04 8.47
CA ARG A 54 0.31 -9.39 8.90
C ARG A 54 1.07 -10.15 7.84
N ALA A 55 0.57 -10.17 6.60
CA ALA A 55 1.22 -10.88 5.51
C ALA A 55 0.99 -10.24 4.15
N LEU A 56 1.95 -10.42 3.25
CA LEU A 56 1.88 -10.09 1.83
C LEU A 56 2.41 -11.30 1.06
N THR A 57 1.67 -11.75 0.05
CA THR A 57 2.16 -12.67 -0.97
C THR A 57 2.12 -11.98 -2.33
N ILE A 58 3.20 -12.04 -3.10
CA ILE A 58 3.26 -11.57 -4.49
C ILE A 58 3.59 -12.76 -5.40
N ARG A 59 2.97 -12.80 -6.58
CA ARG A 59 3.38 -13.64 -7.71
C ARG A 59 3.45 -12.80 -8.98
N THR A 60 4.51 -12.99 -9.76
CA THR A 60 4.68 -12.31 -11.05
C THR A 60 4.43 -13.24 -12.22
N ARG A 61 4.13 -12.67 -13.40
CA ARG A 61 3.94 -13.43 -14.65
C ARG A 61 5.12 -14.32 -15.02
N ASP A 62 6.34 -13.88 -14.72
CA ASP A 62 7.58 -14.61 -14.99
C ASP A 62 7.91 -15.68 -13.93
N GLY A 63 7.00 -15.92 -12.98
CA GLY A 63 7.09 -17.02 -12.01
C GLY A 63 7.83 -16.69 -10.72
N ARG A 64 8.30 -15.45 -10.53
CA ARG A 64 8.87 -15.01 -9.25
C ARG A 64 7.77 -14.80 -8.21
N GLY A 65 8.17 -14.88 -6.94
CA GLY A 65 7.28 -14.62 -5.83
C GLY A 65 8.02 -14.05 -4.63
N LEU A 66 7.24 -13.52 -3.69
CA LEU A 66 7.72 -12.99 -2.42
C LEU A 66 6.65 -13.24 -1.36
N LEU A 67 7.04 -13.78 -0.21
CA LEU A 67 6.24 -13.82 1.01
C LEU A 67 6.85 -12.87 2.04
N LEU A 68 6.13 -11.82 2.44
CA LEU A 68 6.46 -11.04 3.62
C LEU A 68 5.50 -11.36 4.76
N ARG A 69 6.02 -11.51 5.97
CA ARG A 69 5.24 -11.67 7.19
C ARG A 69 5.75 -10.73 8.26
N ARG A 70 4.82 -10.19 9.05
CA ARG A 70 5.10 -9.45 10.28
C ARG A 70 4.32 -10.09 11.42
N ASP A 71 5.03 -10.62 12.41
CA ASP A 71 4.37 -11.27 13.54
C ASP A 71 3.77 -10.25 14.54
N THR A 72 3.19 -10.74 15.62
CA THR A 72 2.59 -9.91 16.67
C THR A 72 3.60 -9.13 17.50
N ASP A 73 4.85 -9.61 17.56
CA ASP A 73 5.95 -8.94 18.28
C ASP A 73 6.64 -7.89 17.40
N GLY A 74 6.26 -7.82 16.11
CA GLY A 74 6.75 -6.86 15.14
C GLY A 74 7.98 -7.33 14.35
N ALA A 75 8.39 -8.59 14.51
CA ALA A 75 9.48 -9.15 13.72
C ALA A 75 9.03 -9.42 12.28
N TRP A 76 9.90 -9.07 11.34
CA TRP A 76 9.67 -9.23 9.91
C TRP A 76 10.41 -10.44 9.36
N PHE A 77 9.77 -11.09 8.39
CA PHE A 77 10.32 -12.24 7.67
C PHE A 77 10.07 -12.07 6.18
N ALA A 78 11.04 -12.44 5.35
CA ALA A 78 10.92 -12.54 3.90
C ALA A 78 11.25 -13.96 3.47
N ASP A 79 10.29 -14.66 2.85
CA ASP A 79 10.40 -16.07 2.48
C ASP A 79 10.92 -16.95 3.65
N ASP A 80 10.33 -16.72 4.82
CA ASP A 80 10.66 -17.34 6.11
C ASP A 80 12.03 -16.97 6.72
N GLU A 81 12.84 -16.16 6.04
CA GLU A 81 14.10 -15.64 6.56
C GLU A 81 13.89 -14.34 7.38
N PRO A 82 14.45 -14.23 8.59
CA PRO A 82 14.33 -13.01 9.41
C PRO A 82 14.90 -11.76 8.73
N ARG A 83 14.21 -10.62 8.90
CA ARG A 83 14.57 -9.30 8.37
C ARG A 83 14.73 -8.27 9.48
N PRO A 84 15.80 -8.36 10.30
CA PRO A 84 16.03 -7.42 11.41
C PRO A 84 16.25 -5.97 10.93
N ASP A 85 16.68 -5.78 9.69
CA ASP A 85 16.79 -4.48 9.05
C ASP A 85 15.42 -3.78 8.85
N LEU A 86 14.32 -4.53 8.86
CA LEU A 86 12.95 -4.03 8.79
C LEU A 86 12.31 -3.84 10.17
N ALA A 87 13.05 -3.96 11.28
CA ALA A 87 12.47 -3.89 12.64
C ALA A 87 11.71 -2.58 12.94
N GLY A 88 12.05 -1.48 12.28
CA GLY A 88 11.33 -0.20 12.37
C GLY A 88 10.11 -0.10 11.45
N ALA A 89 9.94 -1.02 10.50
CA ALA A 89 8.87 -0.97 9.53
C ALA A 89 7.51 -1.31 10.17
N VAL A 90 6.54 -0.44 9.95
CA VAL A 90 5.19 -0.56 10.52
C VAL A 90 4.15 -1.04 9.49
N ASP A 91 4.42 -0.81 8.20
CA ASP A 91 3.55 -1.16 7.08
C ASP A 91 4.40 -1.60 5.87
N ILE A 92 3.76 -2.12 4.82
CA ILE A 92 4.39 -2.35 3.51
C ILE A 92 4.18 -1.14 2.58
N ASP A 93 5.05 -0.99 1.59
CA ASP A 93 4.85 -0.09 0.45
C ASP A 93 5.15 -0.85 -0.86
N LEU A 94 4.27 -0.76 -1.85
CA LEU A 94 4.45 -1.39 -3.15
C LEU A 94 4.64 -0.30 -4.21
N SER A 95 5.82 -0.25 -4.83
CA SER A 95 6.15 0.77 -5.83
C SER A 95 5.21 0.84 -7.04
N PHE A 96 4.43 -0.23 -7.25
CA PHE A 96 3.53 -0.44 -8.38
C PHE A 96 2.05 -0.35 -7.98
N SER A 97 1.71 0.06 -6.75
CA SER A 97 0.34 0.16 -6.28
C SER A 97 0.12 1.34 -5.31
N PRO A 98 -0.88 2.22 -5.56
CA PRO A 98 -1.25 3.27 -4.62
C PRO A 98 -2.03 2.75 -3.39
N PHE A 99 -2.46 1.48 -3.39
CA PHE A 99 -3.24 0.91 -2.29
C PHE A 99 -2.49 1.04 -0.96
N THR A 100 -1.19 0.78 -0.95
CA THR A 100 -0.39 0.72 0.28
C THR A 100 -0.30 2.06 1.02
N ASN A 101 -0.48 3.20 0.35
CA ASN A 101 -0.56 4.50 1.03
C ASN A 101 -1.80 4.64 1.91
N THR A 102 -2.83 3.81 1.69
CA THR A 102 -4.03 3.73 2.54
C THR A 102 -3.70 3.27 3.95
N LEU A 103 -2.69 2.39 4.12
CA LEU A 103 -2.32 1.81 5.40
C LEU A 103 -1.86 2.89 6.41
N PRO A 104 -0.82 3.70 6.13
CA PRO A 104 -0.40 4.75 7.04
C PRO A 104 -1.44 5.85 7.19
N ILE A 105 -2.19 6.21 6.13
CA ILE A 105 -3.25 7.22 6.21
C ILE A 105 -4.32 6.82 7.25
N ARG A 106 -4.77 5.56 7.22
CA ARG A 106 -5.77 5.05 8.15
C ARG A 106 -5.20 4.84 9.54
N ARG A 107 -4.02 4.25 9.66
CA ARG A 107 -3.38 3.94 10.95
C ARG A 107 -2.98 5.20 11.71
N LEU A 108 -2.38 6.18 11.03
CA LEU A 108 -1.94 7.42 11.67
C LEU A 108 -3.12 8.34 12.01
N ASN A 109 -4.19 8.33 11.19
CA ASN A 109 -5.38 9.17 11.34
C ASN A 109 -5.03 10.60 11.79
N LEU A 110 -4.08 11.21 11.08
CA LEU A 110 -3.41 12.43 11.53
C LEU A 110 -4.44 13.55 11.78
N PRO A 111 -4.30 14.33 12.86
CA PRO A 111 -5.06 15.57 13.00
C PRO A 111 -4.75 16.54 11.85
N PRO A 112 -5.65 17.49 11.56
CA PRO A 112 -5.38 18.51 10.56
C PRO A 112 -4.07 19.25 10.83
N ARG A 113 -3.24 19.41 9.79
CA ARG A 113 -1.92 20.08 9.83
C ARG A 113 -0.86 19.39 10.70
N SER A 114 -1.06 18.13 11.06
CA SER A 114 -0.05 17.32 11.72
C SER A 114 0.73 16.46 10.73
N SER A 115 1.94 16.08 11.12
CA SER A 115 2.80 15.17 10.38
C SER A 115 3.27 14.01 11.26
N ALA A 116 3.62 12.89 10.63
CA ALA A 116 4.30 11.79 11.26
C ALA A 116 5.29 11.14 10.29
N GLU A 117 6.40 10.64 10.85
CA GLU A 117 7.39 9.84 10.14
C GLU A 117 7.17 8.37 10.47
N ILE A 118 7.39 7.53 9.46
CA ILE A 118 7.24 6.07 9.54
C ILE A 118 8.36 5.43 8.73
N VAL A 119 8.57 4.13 8.94
CA VAL A 119 9.33 3.29 8.02
C VAL A 119 8.38 2.25 7.45
N THR A 120 8.49 1.96 6.15
CA THR A 120 7.77 0.88 5.50
C THR A 120 8.72 -0.20 5.00
N ALA A 121 8.22 -1.41 4.80
CA ALA A 121 8.89 -2.45 4.03
C ALA A 121 8.54 -2.23 2.55
N TYR A 122 9.37 -1.45 1.87
CA TYR A 122 9.18 -1.08 0.47
C TYR A 122 9.60 -2.22 -0.46
N VAL A 123 8.69 -2.64 -1.33
CA VAL A 123 8.91 -3.66 -2.36
C VAL A 123 9.09 -2.97 -3.71
N GLU A 124 10.31 -3.07 -4.24
CA GLU A 124 10.68 -2.45 -5.51
C GLU A 124 10.23 -3.30 -6.70
N SER A 125 9.51 -2.69 -7.65
CA SER A 125 9.34 -3.24 -8.99
C SER A 125 10.49 -2.82 -9.92
N PRO A 126 11.00 -3.72 -10.79
CA PRO A 126 10.50 -5.07 -11.03
C PRO A 126 11.19 -6.14 -10.21
N SER A 127 12.18 -5.80 -9.38
CA SER A 127 13.12 -6.73 -8.76
C SER A 127 12.51 -7.59 -7.63
N LEU A 128 11.44 -7.10 -6.99
CA LEU A 128 10.88 -7.59 -5.72
C LEU A 128 11.87 -7.51 -4.54
N ARG A 129 12.91 -6.67 -4.64
CA ARG A 129 13.76 -6.38 -3.47
C ARG A 129 12.93 -5.67 -2.41
N VAL A 130 13.15 -6.03 -1.15
CA VAL A 130 12.47 -5.42 -0.01
C VAL A 130 13.48 -4.61 0.79
N LEU A 131 13.20 -3.33 0.99
CA LEU A 131 14.08 -2.38 1.65
C LEU A 131 13.31 -1.62 2.74
N PRO A 132 13.95 -1.21 3.84
CA PRO A 132 13.38 -0.20 4.72
C PRO A 132 13.29 1.12 3.97
N ASP A 133 12.12 1.78 4.02
CA ASP A 133 11.90 3.08 3.38
C ASP A 133 11.31 4.07 4.40
N PRO A 134 12.09 5.06 4.86
CA PRO A 134 11.62 6.11 5.75
C PRO A 134 10.78 7.13 4.97
N GLN A 135 9.60 7.41 5.48
CA GLN A 135 8.59 8.24 4.84
C GLN A 135 8.00 9.24 5.83
N ARG A 136 7.50 10.37 5.33
CA ARG A 136 6.70 11.31 6.11
C ARG A 136 5.36 11.56 5.44
N TYR A 137 4.31 11.54 6.26
CA TYR A 137 2.96 11.95 5.88
C TYR A 137 2.58 13.21 6.64
N THR A 138 2.08 14.22 5.93
CA THR A 138 1.51 15.45 6.52
C THR A 138 0.08 15.64 6.05
N ARG A 139 -0.88 15.77 6.97
CA ARG A 139 -2.29 16.01 6.59
C ARG A 139 -2.53 17.48 6.27
N LEU A 140 -2.65 17.80 4.97
CA LEU A 140 -2.83 19.17 4.48
C LEU A 140 -4.29 19.62 4.54
N ALA A 141 -5.22 18.71 4.26
CA ALA A 141 -6.67 18.94 4.25
C ALA A 141 -7.40 17.66 4.72
N PRO A 142 -8.75 17.67 4.89
CA PRO A 142 -9.48 16.47 5.31
C PRO A 142 -9.21 15.23 4.46
N ASP A 143 -9.02 15.41 3.16
CA ASP A 143 -8.86 14.39 2.12
C ASP A 143 -7.49 14.43 1.41
N THR A 144 -6.56 15.27 1.88
CA THR A 144 -5.30 15.53 1.17
C THR A 144 -4.10 15.39 2.10
N TYR A 145 -3.15 14.55 1.69
CA TYR A 145 -1.91 14.27 2.41
C TYR A 145 -0.71 14.62 1.54
N LEU A 146 0.30 15.26 2.13
CA LEU A 146 1.63 15.32 1.56
C LEU A 146 2.37 14.04 1.93
N TYR A 147 2.83 13.33 0.92
CA TYR A 147 3.79 12.24 1.03
C TYR A 147 5.19 12.78 0.71
N GLU A 148 6.16 12.38 1.52
CA GLU A 148 7.59 12.67 1.35
C GLU A 148 8.37 11.37 1.57
N SER A 149 9.21 10.98 0.61
CA SER A 149 10.28 10.03 0.87
C SER A 149 11.39 10.76 1.63
N LEU A 150 11.93 10.17 2.70
CA LEU A 150 12.99 10.79 3.48
C LEU A 150 14.40 10.44 2.99
N ASP A 151 14.51 9.44 2.09
CA ASP A 151 15.75 9.01 1.45
C ASP A 151 15.91 9.56 0.02
N SER A 152 14.98 10.40 -0.45
CA SER A 152 15.04 11.06 -1.76
C SER A 152 14.30 12.40 -1.78
N ASP A 153 14.42 13.17 -2.86
CA ASP A 153 13.65 14.42 -3.04
C ASP A 153 12.19 14.18 -3.52
N PHE A 154 11.73 12.92 -3.54
CA PHE A 154 10.41 12.59 -4.05
C PHE A 154 9.31 13.01 -3.06
N THR A 155 8.37 13.82 -3.54
CA THR A 155 7.18 14.24 -2.79
C THR A 155 5.94 14.33 -3.68
N ARG A 156 4.77 13.99 -3.15
CA ARG A 156 3.48 14.16 -3.84
C ARG A 156 2.35 14.52 -2.88
N ARG A 157 1.38 15.28 -3.38
CA ARG A 157 0.11 15.52 -2.69
C ARG A 157 -0.89 14.47 -3.15
N ILE A 158 -1.22 13.55 -2.25
CA ILE A 158 -2.15 12.45 -2.49
C ILE A 158 -3.53 12.90 -2.02
N THR A 159 -4.54 12.74 -2.88
CA THR A 159 -5.94 12.88 -2.46
C THR A 159 -6.55 11.51 -2.21
N VAL A 160 -7.44 11.42 -1.22
CA VAL A 160 -8.08 10.18 -0.81
C VAL A 160 -9.60 10.31 -0.71
N ASP A 161 -10.29 9.18 -0.80
CA ASP A 161 -11.73 9.10 -0.52
C ASP A 161 -12.00 9.13 1.01
N PRO A 162 -13.27 9.17 1.45
CA PRO A 162 -13.60 9.16 2.88
C PRO A 162 -13.12 7.92 3.65
N ASN A 163 -12.76 6.84 2.95
CA ASN A 163 -12.20 5.62 3.51
C ASN A 163 -10.65 5.62 3.48
N GLY A 164 -10.02 6.70 3.04
CA GLY A 164 -8.56 6.83 3.00
C GLY A 164 -7.90 6.16 1.79
N PHE A 165 -8.68 5.67 0.82
CA PHE A 165 -8.13 5.10 -0.41
C PHE A 165 -7.74 6.20 -1.38
N VAL A 166 -6.61 6.02 -2.07
CA VAL A 166 -6.09 6.99 -3.03
C VAL A 166 -7.09 7.23 -4.18
N VAL A 167 -7.41 8.50 -4.42
CA VAL A 167 -8.23 8.97 -5.56
C VAL A 167 -7.33 9.52 -6.66
N ASP A 168 -6.38 10.38 -6.29
CA ASP A 168 -5.40 10.96 -7.20
C ASP A 168 -4.02 11.00 -6.54
N TYR A 169 -3.05 10.42 -7.23
CA TYR A 169 -1.62 10.45 -6.90
C TYR A 169 -0.91 11.09 -8.10
N PRO A 170 -0.73 12.42 -8.11
CA PRO A 170 -0.34 13.18 -9.30
C PRO A 170 0.90 12.62 -10.01
N GLY A 171 0.74 12.35 -11.31
CA GLY A 171 1.76 11.76 -12.19
C GLY A 171 1.90 10.24 -12.09
N LEU A 172 1.46 9.62 -10.99
CA LEU A 172 1.62 8.19 -10.78
C LEU A 172 0.34 7.40 -11.03
N PHE A 173 -0.73 7.68 -10.27
CA PHE A 173 -1.94 6.87 -10.29
C PHE A 173 -3.20 7.71 -10.16
N ARG A 174 -4.30 7.20 -10.73
CA ARG A 174 -5.63 7.77 -10.55
C ARG A 174 -6.67 6.67 -10.42
N ALA A 175 -7.61 6.82 -9.50
CA ALA A 175 -8.74 5.91 -9.39
C ALA A 175 -9.58 5.96 -10.69
N GLY A 176 -9.78 4.80 -11.32
CA GLY A 176 -10.80 4.59 -12.33
C GLY A 176 -12.14 4.48 -11.63
N GLY A 177 -13.15 5.24 -12.06
CA GLY A 177 -14.46 5.29 -11.40
C GLY A 177 -15.04 3.90 -11.15
N GLY A 178 -14.96 3.44 -9.91
CA GLY A 178 -15.55 2.20 -9.41
C GLY A 178 -16.45 2.56 -8.24
N SER A 179 -17.75 2.28 -8.38
CA SER A 179 -18.68 2.45 -7.27
C SER A 179 -18.32 1.46 -6.16
N ALA A 180 -18.48 1.87 -4.91
CA ALA A 180 -18.79 0.91 -3.86
C ALA A 180 -19.94 0.04 -4.40
N LEU A 181 -19.74 -1.28 -4.45
CA LEU A 181 -20.85 -2.17 -4.77
C LEU A 181 -21.85 -1.98 -3.65
N GLU A 182 -22.96 -1.30 -3.93
CA GLU A 182 -24.15 -1.38 -3.09
C GLU A 182 -24.60 -2.85 -3.11
N GLY A 183 -24.37 -3.53 -1.99
CA GLY A 183 -24.81 -4.89 -1.71
C GLY A 183 -25.42 -4.93 -0.32
#